data_AF-A0A7J9B8H0-F1
#
_entry.id   AF-A0A7J9B8H0-F1
#
_cell.length_a   1.000
_cell.length_b   1.000
_cell.length_c   1.000
_cell.angle_alpha   90.00
_cell.angle_beta   90.00
_cell.angle_gamma   90.00
#
_symmetry.space_group_name_H-M   'P 1'
#
loop_
_entity.id
_entity.type
_entity.pdbx_description
1 polymer ?
#
loop_
_entity_poly.entity_id
_entity_poly.type
_entity_poly.pdbx_seq_one_letter_code
_entity_poly.pdbx_strand_id
1 'polypeptide(L)'
;ADLKGALSFFLSSLSVILADRFYFKSKKKRRGSRGINGIKMLWVMQFSGFFSAAMLLIVLSPSFQSFPPAEAIRSSHLHAYLRLPSYQVSSSTYSPLDRFSFRKASEFGNADKCRSTDHKNTGVCDPSLVHVAITLDVEYLRGSIAAVHSILQHSLCPENVFFHFLVSDTDLETLVRSTFPQLKFKAYYFDPAIVRNLISSSVRQALEQPLNYARNYLADLLEPCVRRVIYLDSDLVVVDDIAKLWSTNLGSRTIGAPEYCHANFTKYFTSGFWSAERFSGTFKGRKPCYFNTGVMVIDLVKWRRVGYTKRIERWMEIQKTDRIYELGSLPPFLLVFAGRVAPIEHRWNQHGLGGDNVRGSCRGLHPGPVSLLHWSGSGKPWDRLDSRRPCPLDALWAPYDLYRHSH
;
A
#
# COMPACT_ATOMS: atom_id res chain seq x y z
N ALA A 1 -11.80 -22.03 -46.77
CA ALA A 1 -12.95 -22.42 -45.91
C ALA A 1 -12.37 -22.75 -44.53
N ASP A 2 -12.73 -22.11 -43.43
CA ASP A 2 -13.83 -21.19 -43.22
C ASP A 2 -13.53 -20.29 -42.00
N LEU A 3 -13.07 -19.06 -42.27
CA LEU A 3 -12.91 -17.99 -41.27
C LEU A 3 -14.23 -17.21 -41.07
N LYS A 4 -15.35 -17.72 -41.61
CA LYS A 4 -16.69 -17.12 -41.48
C LYS A 4 -17.61 -17.86 -40.51
N GLY A 5 -17.23 -19.03 -40.00
CA GLY A 5 -18.01 -19.77 -39.00
C GLY A 5 -17.86 -19.31 -37.55
N ALA A 6 -16.69 -18.77 -37.18
CA ALA A 6 -16.40 -18.37 -35.78
C ALA A 6 -16.87 -16.94 -35.44
N LEU A 7 -17.11 -16.07 -36.44
CA LEU A 7 -17.65 -14.73 -36.22
C LEU A 7 -19.18 -14.68 -36.06
N SER A 8 -19.89 -15.76 -36.42
CA SER A 8 -21.36 -15.83 -36.33
C SER A 8 -21.86 -16.16 -34.91
N PHE A 9 -21.03 -16.82 -34.09
CA PHE A 9 -21.40 -17.20 -32.72
C PHE A 9 -21.17 -16.09 -31.66
N PHE A 10 -20.39 -15.06 -32.00
CA PHE A 10 -20.12 -13.91 -31.12
C PHE A 10 -21.07 -12.72 -31.34
N LEU A 11 -21.88 -12.72 -32.40
CA LEU A 11 -22.84 -11.64 -32.68
C LEU A 11 -24.29 -11.99 -32.30
N SER A 12 -24.63 -13.26 -32.03
CA SER A 12 -26.00 -13.65 -31.62
C SER A 12 -26.24 -13.62 -30.10
N SER A 13 -25.17 -13.65 -29.30
CA SER A 13 -25.22 -13.66 -27.83
C SER A 13 -25.22 -12.25 -27.20
N LEU A 14 -24.97 -11.19 -27.99
CA LEU A 14 -25.09 -9.79 -27.55
C LEU A 14 -26.49 -9.18 -27.78
N SER A 15 -27.32 -9.82 -28.61
CA SER A 15 -28.69 -9.37 -28.94
C SER A 15 -29.77 -9.92 -27.99
N VAL A 16 -29.44 -10.80 -27.05
CA VAL A 16 -30.42 -11.41 -26.12
C VAL A 16 -30.41 -10.76 -24.73
N ILE A 17 -29.39 -9.98 -24.35
CA ILE A 17 -29.30 -9.34 -23.02
C ILE A 17 -29.83 -7.89 -23.02
N LEU A 18 -30.16 -7.33 -24.19
CA LEU A 18 -30.75 -5.98 -24.33
C LEU A 18 -32.26 -5.97 -24.63
N ALA A 19 -32.92 -7.13 -24.72
CA ALA A 19 -34.35 -7.23 -25.02
C ALA A 19 -35.25 -7.42 -23.78
N ASP A 20 -34.72 -7.83 -22.62
CA ASP A 20 -35.53 -8.16 -21.43
C ASP A 20 -35.67 -7.03 -20.39
N ARG A 21 -35.36 -5.79 -20.75
CA ARG A 21 -35.59 -4.61 -19.88
C ARG A 21 -36.56 -3.56 -20.42
N PHE A 22 -37.28 -3.86 -21.51
CA PHE A 22 -38.31 -2.98 -22.06
C PHE A 22 -39.61 -3.73 -22.38
N TYR A 23 -40.20 -4.38 -21.38
CA TYR A 23 -41.59 -4.81 -21.50
C TYR A 23 -42.28 -4.93 -20.15
N PHE A 24 -42.62 -3.83 -19.48
CA PHE A 24 -43.84 -3.77 -18.66
C PHE A 24 -44.32 -2.32 -18.44
N LYS A 25 -45.43 -2.00 -19.12
CA LYS A 25 -46.49 -1.03 -18.79
C LYS A 25 -46.11 0.38 -18.29
N SER A 26 -46.26 1.36 -19.18
CA SER A 26 -47.05 2.57 -18.87
C SER A 26 -47.94 2.92 -20.05
N LYS A 27 -49.26 2.71 -19.88
CA LYS A 27 -50.29 3.11 -20.83
C LYS A 27 -50.83 4.49 -20.40
N LYS A 28 -50.59 5.49 -21.26
CA LYS A 28 -51.57 6.47 -21.76
C LYS A 28 -52.02 7.62 -20.80
N LYS A 29 -51.52 8.84 -21.07
CA LYS A 29 -52.38 10.00 -21.43
C LYS A 29 -51.60 11.13 -22.12
N ARG A 30 -52.20 11.66 -23.18
CA ARG A 30 -51.72 12.69 -24.13
C ARG A 30 -51.91 14.13 -23.63
N ARG A 31 -51.06 15.03 -24.17
CA ARG A 31 -51.22 16.48 -24.55
C ARG A 31 -50.03 17.27 -24.00
N GLY A 32 -49.27 18.11 -24.71
CA GLY A 32 -49.22 18.56 -26.11
C GLY A 32 -48.25 19.77 -26.21
N SER A 33 -47.69 19.96 -27.41
CA SER A 33 -47.18 21.23 -27.99
C SER A 33 -45.81 21.84 -27.62
N ARG A 34 -44.92 21.79 -28.64
CA ARG A 34 -44.03 22.83 -29.24
C ARG A 34 -42.88 23.49 -28.44
N GLY A 35 -41.70 23.49 -29.06
CA GLY A 35 -40.63 24.49 -28.86
C GLY A 35 -39.28 24.04 -29.40
N ILE A 36 -38.81 24.67 -30.48
CA ILE A 36 -37.56 24.41 -31.23
C ILE A 36 -36.40 25.22 -30.62
N ASN A 37 -35.22 24.62 -30.47
CA ASN A 37 -33.90 25.15 -30.88
C ASN A 37 -32.78 24.20 -30.45
N GLY A 38 -31.85 23.92 -31.37
CA GLY A 38 -30.74 22.99 -31.19
C GLY A 38 -29.37 23.65 -31.01
N ILE A 39 -28.35 22.77 -30.90
CA ILE A 39 -26.90 22.99 -31.09
C ILE A 39 -26.23 23.66 -29.86
N LYS A 40 -25.16 23.15 -29.21
CA LYS A 40 -24.24 22.01 -29.35
C LYS A 40 -23.64 21.79 -27.94
N MET A 41 -23.64 20.56 -27.44
CA MET A 41 -22.87 20.17 -26.26
C MET A 41 -22.18 18.85 -26.60
N LEU A 42 -20.90 18.93 -26.96
CA LEU A 42 -20.08 17.77 -27.27
C LEU A 42 -18.66 18.08 -26.84
N TRP A 43 -18.31 17.66 -25.64
CA TRP A 43 -16.98 17.19 -25.22
C TRP A 43 -17.08 16.86 -23.74
N VAL A 44 -17.10 15.57 -23.43
CA VAL A 44 -16.63 14.88 -22.21
C VAL A 44 -17.36 13.54 -22.25
N MET A 45 -16.70 12.51 -22.79
CA MET A 45 -16.88 11.10 -22.40
C MET A 45 -16.03 10.23 -23.34
N GLN A 46 -14.75 10.08 -23.01
CA GLN A 46 -13.94 9.00 -23.57
C GLN A 46 -12.71 8.74 -22.69
N PHE A 47 -12.90 8.40 -21.41
CA PHE A 47 -11.82 7.82 -20.59
C PHE A 47 -12.27 6.84 -19.49
N SER A 48 -13.53 6.39 -19.47
CA SER A 48 -14.03 5.44 -18.45
C SER A 48 -14.16 3.98 -18.92
N GLY A 49 -13.99 3.69 -20.21
CA GLY A 49 -14.30 2.38 -20.79
C GLY A 49 -13.27 1.27 -20.54
N PHE A 50 -11.98 1.62 -20.45
CA PHE A 50 -10.90 0.60 -20.35
C PHE A 50 -10.74 0.02 -18.95
N PHE A 51 -11.07 0.76 -17.89
CA PHE A 51 -10.97 0.28 -16.52
C PHE A 51 -12.10 -0.69 -16.13
N SER A 52 -13.28 -0.56 -16.75
CA SER A 52 -14.45 -1.37 -16.40
C SER A 52 -14.36 -2.82 -16.90
N ALA A 53 -13.73 -3.06 -18.05
CA ALA A 53 -13.58 -4.40 -18.61
C ALA A 53 -12.52 -5.25 -17.87
N ALA A 54 -11.44 -4.63 -17.39
CA ALA A 54 -10.40 -5.32 -16.62
C ALA A 54 -10.90 -5.80 -15.25
N MET A 55 -11.80 -5.03 -14.61
CA MET A 55 -12.46 -5.42 -13.35
C MET A 55 -13.42 -6.61 -13.54
N LEU A 56 -14.10 -6.72 -14.69
CA LEU A 56 -15.11 -7.76 -14.93
C LEU A 56 -14.51 -9.16 -15.15
N LEU A 57 -13.27 -9.25 -15.65
CA LEU A 57 -12.58 -10.53 -15.87
C LEU A 57 -11.97 -11.14 -14.60
N ILE A 58 -11.87 -10.39 -13.49
CA ILE A 58 -11.22 -10.86 -12.24
C ILE A 58 -12.22 -11.56 -11.30
N VAL A 59 -13.53 -11.47 -11.55
CA VAL A 59 -14.59 -11.96 -10.65
C VAL A 59 -14.81 -13.49 -10.72
N LEU A 60 -14.25 -14.21 -11.70
CA LEU A 60 -14.60 -15.62 -11.96
C LEU A 60 -13.51 -16.67 -11.64
N SER A 61 -12.49 -16.33 -10.86
CA SER A 61 -11.49 -17.32 -10.42
C SER A 61 -11.47 -17.48 -8.90
N PRO A 62 -12.01 -18.57 -8.34
CA PRO A 62 -11.83 -18.88 -6.93
C PRO A 62 -10.40 -19.38 -6.71
N SER A 63 -9.48 -18.49 -6.35
CA SER A 63 -8.12 -18.87 -5.96
C SER A 63 -8.11 -19.52 -4.58
N PHE A 64 -8.33 -20.84 -4.51
CA PHE A 64 -8.28 -21.65 -3.28
C PHE A 64 -6.85 -21.96 -2.76
N GLN A 65 -5.83 -21.21 -3.18
CA GLN A 65 -4.47 -21.40 -2.68
C GLN A 65 -3.84 -20.09 -2.23
N SER A 66 -4.43 -19.47 -1.21
CA SER A 66 -3.70 -18.48 -0.42
C SER A 66 -3.03 -19.17 0.77
N PHE A 67 -1.71 -19.29 0.73
CA PHE A 67 -0.93 -19.57 1.93
C PHE A 67 -1.22 -18.53 3.01
N PRO A 68 -1.17 -18.91 4.30
CA PRO A 68 -1.25 -17.91 5.35
C PRO A 68 -0.07 -16.93 5.22
N PRO A 69 -0.24 -15.65 5.57
CA PRO A 69 0.76 -14.62 5.27
C PRO A 69 2.13 -14.86 5.91
N ALA A 70 2.19 -15.58 7.03
CA ALA A 70 3.44 -15.97 7.68
C ALA A 70 4.29 -16.91 6.79
N GLU A 71 3.67 -17.89 6.13
CA GLU A 71 4.32 -18.85 5.25
C GLU A 71 4.86 -18.18 3.98
N ALA A 72 4.11 -17.22 3.40
CA ALA A 72 4.58 -16.43 2.25
C ALA A 72 5.82 -15.58 2.59
N ILE A 73 5.94 -15.12 3.85
CA ILE A 73 7.15 -14.40 4.30
C ILE A 73 8.33 -15.38 4.46
N ARG A 74 8.07 -16.59 4.99
CA ARG A 74 9.10 -17.62 5.24
C ARG A 74 9.62 -18.29 3.96
N SER A 75 8.79 -18.49 2.93
CA SER A 75 9.15 -19.32 1.77
C SER A 75 10.25 -18.73 0.86
N SER A 76 10.46 -17.42 0.87
CA SER A 76 11.34 -16.70 -0.09
C SER A 76 12.88 -16.89 0.05
N HIS A 77 13.35 -18.01 0.61
CA HIS A 77 14.77 -18.30 0.92
C HIS A 77 15.75 -18.38 -0.27
N LEU A 78 15.28 -18.56 -1.52
CA LEU A 78 16.19 -18.91 -2.62
C LEU A 78 16.88 -17.74 -3.36
N HIS A 79 16.43 -16.49 -3.21
CA HIS A 79 16.98 -15.39 -4.03
C HIS A 79 18.09 -14.56 -3.38
N ALA A 80 18.44 -14.81 -2.11
CA ALA A 80 19.65 -14.24 -1.52
C ALA A 80 20.92 -14.83 -2.17
N TYR A 81 20.86 -16.08 -2.64
CA TYR A 81 21.99 -16.79 -3.28
C TYR A 81 22.04 -16.66 -4.82
N LEU A 82 20.96 -16.20 -5.47
CA LEU A 82 20.93 -15.95 -6.91
C LEU A 82 21.12 -14.46 -7.27
N ARG A 83 21.50 -13.62 -6.30
CA ARG A 83 22.10 -12.33 -6.64
C ARG A 83 23.46 -12.61 -7.27
N LEU A 84 23.57 -12.29 -8.55
CA LEU A 84 24.83 -12.23 -9.30
C LEU A 84 25.92 -11.60 -8.41
N PRO A 85 27.18 -12.08 -8.46
CA PRO A 85 28.27 -11.45 -7.73
C PRO A 85 28.24 -9.97 -8.06
N SER A 86 28.34 -9.12 -7.03
CA SER A 86 28.70 -7.73 -7.20
C SER A 86 29.84 -7.67 -8.22
N TYR A 87 29.54 -7.21 -9.43
CA TYR A 87 30.56 -6.84 -10.38
C TYR A 87 31.46 -5.87 -9.61
N GLN A 88 32.74 -6.22 -9.47
CA GLN A 88 33.75 -5.29 -9.02
C GLN A 88 33.82 -4.19 -10.08
N VAL A 89 32.98 -3.17 -9.90
CA VAL A 89 33.06 -1.94 -10.68
C VAL A 89 34.26 -1.19 -10.13
N SER A 90 35.29 -1.15 -10.96
CA SER A 90 36.39 -0.21 -10.90
C SER A 90 35.92 1.18 -10.46
N SER A 91 36.69 1.80 -9.57
CA SER A 91 36.50 3.16 -9.06
C SER A 91 35.94 4.13 -10.11
N SER A 92 34.64 4.39 -10.03
CA SER A 92 33.99 5.51 -10.72
C SER A 92 32.95 6.10 -9.79
N THR A 93 32.93 7.43 -9.73
CA THR A 93 32.22 8.30 -8.79
C THR A 93 30.72 8.40 -9.10
N TYR A 94 30.05 7.28 -9.41
CA TYR A 94 28.61 7.27 -9.72
C TYR A 94 27.80 7.09 -8.43
N SER A 95 26.90 8.03 -8.15
CA SER A 95 25.94 7.89 -7.06
C SER A 95 24.91 6.80 -7.44
N PRO A 96 24.50 5.90 -6.52
CA PRO A 96 23.43 4.93 -6.79
C PRO A 96 22.13 5.56 -7.32
N LEU A 97 21.93 6.86 -7.08
CA LEU A 97 20.80 7.65 -7.55
C LEU A 97 20.87 8.00 -9.04
N ASP A 98 22.06 8.02 -9.65
CA ASP A 98 22.25 8.34 -11.07
C ASP A 98 21.58 7.30 -11.99
N ARG A 99 21.27 6.11 -11.44
CA ARG A 99 20.50 5.07 -12.12
C ARG A 99 19.00 5.39 -12.25
N PHE A 100 18.47 6.27 -11.40
CA PHE A 100 17.03 6.54 -11.36
C PHE A 100 16.68 7.85 -12.06
N SER A 101 15.88 7.75 -13.10
CA SER A 101 15.27 8.90 -13.76
C SER A 101 13.75 8.73 -13.76
N PHE A 102 13.04 9.70 -13.21
CA PHE A 102 11.58 9.71 -13.17
C PHE A 102 11.03 10.83 -14.06
N ARG A 103 9.89 10.58 -14.70
CA ARG A 103 9.10 11.61 -15.37
C ARG A 103 8.50 12.52 -14.30
N LYS A 104 8.58 13.83 -14.55
CA LYS A 104 7.81 14.82 -13.78
C LYS A 104 6.33 14.47 -13.84
N ALA A 105 5.69 14.38 -12.68
CA ALA A 105 4.25 14.13 -12.58
C ALA A 105 3.45 15.33 -13.08
N SER A 106 2.20 15.09 -13.48
CA SER A 106 1.24 16.15 -13.74
C SER A 106 0.92 16.94 -12.47
N GLU A 107 0.36 18.13 -12.63
CA GLU A 107 -0.17 18.90 -11.50
C GLU A 107 -1.48 18.26 -11.01
N PHE A 108 -1.69 18.24 -9.70
CA PHE A 108 -2.87 17.67 -9.06
C PHE A 108 -3.54 18.75 -8.22
N GLY A 109 -4.66 19.28 -8.73
CA GLY A 109 -5.43 20.33 -8.06
C GLY A 109 -6.57 19.77 -7.20
N ASN A 110 -6.90 20.47 -6.13
CA ASN A 110 -8.09 20.21 -5.33
C ASN A 110 -9.38 20.37 -6.14
N ALA A 111 -10.37 19.51 -5.87
CA ALA A 111 -11.73 19.74 -6.34
C ALA A 111 -12.40 20.94 -5.63
N ASP A 112 -13.41 21.56 -6.25
CA ASP A 112 -14.10 22.76 -5.73
C ASP A 112 -14.65 22.61 -4.29
N LYS A 113 -15.00 21.38 -3.90
CA LYS A 113 -15.54 21.05 -2.57
C LYS A 113 -14.48 20.85 -1.48
N CYS A 114 -13.19 20.95 -1.83
CA CYS A 114 -12.12 20.86 -0.86
C CYS A 114 -12.11 22.09 0.04
N ARG A 115 -11.90 21.87 1.34
CA ARG A 115 -11.71 22.99 2.26
C ARG A 115 -10.45 23.76 1.84
N SER A 116 -10.58 25.07 1.67
CA SER A 116 -9.42 25.95 1.55
C SER A 116 -8.61 25.83 2.82
N THR A 117 -7.30 25.61 2.68
CA THR A 117 -6.37 25.74 3.80
C THR A 117 -6.43 27.21 4.24
N ASP A 118 -6.93 27.49 5.44
CA ASP A 118 -6.88 28.84 5.99
C ASP A 118 -5.41 29.23 6.06
N HIS A 119 -5.01 30.25 5.29
CA HIS A 119 -3.61 30.71 5.10
C HIS A 119 -2.86 31.13 6.39
N LYS A 120 -3.43 30.91 7.58
CA LYS A 120 -2.80 31.19 8.87
C LYS A 120 -1.75 30.16 9.28
N ASN A 121 -1.86 28.90 8.82
CA ASN A 121 -0.85 27.85 9.06
C ASN A 121 -0.54 27.13 7.75
N THR A 122 0.59 27.43 7.11
CA THR A 122 1.00 26.83 5.82
C THR A 122 2.02 25.69 5.96
N GLY A 123 2.32 25.27 7.19
CA GLY A 123 3.34 24.26 7.49
C GLY A 123 2.76 22.87 7.82
N VAL A 124 3.66 21.95 8.17
CA VAL A 124 3.35 20.56 8.60
C VAL A 124 2.37 20.46 9.78
N CYS A 125 2.13 21.55 10.52
CA CYS A 125 1.21 21.58 11.66
C CYS A 125 -0.23 22.02 11.32
N ASP A 126 -0.56 22.23 10.04
CA ASP A 126 -1.92 22.58 9.63
C ASP A 126 -2.88 21.42 9.96
N PRO A 127 -3.90 21.64 10.82
CA PRO A 127 -4.82 20.60 11.26
C PRO A 127 -5.76 20.08 10.15
N SER A 128 -5.82 20.76 9.00
CA SER A 128 -6.63 20.35 7.85
C SER A 128 -5.92 19.32 6.96
N LEU A 129 -4.62 19.07 7.18
CA LEU A 129 -3.82 18.15 6.37
C LEU A 129 -4.14 16.68 6.67
N VAL A 130 -4.07 15.87 5.61
CA VAL A 130 -4.02 14.41 5.69
C VAL A 130 -2.55 13.99 5.70
N HIS A 131 -2.05 13.55 6.84
CA HIS A 131 -0.66 13.13 7.00
C HIS A 131 -0.45 11.69 6.56
N VAL A 132 0.48 11.46 5.62
CA VAL A 132 0.87 10.15 5.11
C VAL A 132 2.37 9.96 5.34
N ALA A 133 2.78 8.86 5.97
CA ALA A 133 4.18 8.50 6.17
C ALA A 133 4.55 7.28 5.33
N ILE A 134 5.68 7.37 4.63
CA ILE A 134 6.24 6.33 3.75
C ILE A 134 7.76 6.29 3.94
N THR A 135 8.36 5.11 3.90
CA THR A 135 9.82 4.98 3.83
C THR A 135 10.33 5.21 2.40
N LEU A 136 11.43 5.94 2.23
CA LEU A 136 12.14 6.00 0.95
C LEU A 136 13.49 5.32 1.08
N ASP A 137 13.68 4.28 0.30
CA ASP A 137 14.97 3.66 0.02
C ASP A 137 15.15 3.48 -1.48
N VAL A 138 16.40 3.31 -1.90
CA VAL A 138 16.78 3.19 -3.31
C VAL A 138 16.21 1.92 -3.95
N GLU A 139 16.07 0.82 -3.20
CA GLU A 139 15.59 -0.47 -3.70
C GLU A 139 14.07 -0.44 -4.01
N TYR A 140 13.31 0.32 -3.21
CA TYR A 140 11.85 0.48 -3.31
C TYR A 140 11.45 1.86 -3.84
N LEU A 141 12.38 2.63 -4.43
CA LEU A 141 12.12 3.99 -4.86
C LEU A 141 11.01 4.05 -5.92
N ARG A 142 11.03 3.15 -6.91
CA ARG A 142 9.95 3.04 -7.91
C ARG A 142 8.59 2.79 -7.26
N GLY A 143 8.54 1.89 -6.29
CA GLY A 143 7.33 1.62 -5.51
C GLY A 143 6.83 2.87 -4.78
N SER A 144 7.72 3.56 -4.06
CA SER A 144 7.36 4.74 -3.28
C SER A 144 6.83 5.88 -4.17
N ILE A 145 7.47 6.11 -5.32
CA ILE A 145 7.02 7.09 -6.31
C ILE A 145 5.64 6.72 -6.86
N ALA A 146 5.42 5.44 -7.20
CA ALA A 146 4.11 4.96 -7.65
C ALA A 146 3.03 5.09 -6.55
N ALA A 147 3.37 4.83 -5.28
CA ALA A 147 2.47 5.01 -4.16
C ALA A 147 2.04 6.48 -4.02
N VAL A 148 2.99 7.41 -4.00
CA VAL A 148 2.73 8.87 -3.98
C VAL A 148 1.87 9.28 -5.17
N HIS A 149 2.24 8.86 -6.38
CA HIS A 149 1.50 9.18 -7.59
C HIS A 149 0.05 8.69 -7.54
N SER A 150 -0.16 7.45 -7.11
CA SER A 150 -1.52 6.88 -6.97
C SER A 150 -2.36 7.63 -5.94
N ILE A 151 -1.77 8.03 -4.80
CA ILE A 151 -2.47 8.82 -3.77
C ILE A 151 -2.90 10.17 -4.35
N LEU A 152 -1.99 10.89 -5.01
CA LEU A 152 -2.31 12.19 -5.60
C LEU A 152 -3.38 12.07 -6.69
N GLN A 153 -3.30 11.04 -7.54
CA GLN A 153 -4.23 10.83 -8.64
C GLN A 153 -5.65 10.47 -8.18
N HIS A 154 -5.80 9.77 -7.05
CA HIS A 154 -7.11 9.31 -6.55
C HIS A 154 -7.67 10.12 -5.38
N SER A 155 -6.88 11.03 -4.82
CA SER A 155 -7.35 11.95 -3.79
C SER A 155 -8.25 13.02 -4.39
N LEU A 156 -9.35 13.33 -3.69
CA LEU A 156 -10.22 14.42 -4.09
C LEU A 156 -9.56 15.80 -3.84
N CYS A 157 -8.74 15.87 -2.79
CA CYS A 157 -8.04 17.07 -2.35
C CYS A 157 -6.52 16.80 -2.22
N PRO A 158 -5.82 16.52 -3.32
CA PRO A 158 -4.40 16.14 -3.30
C PRO A 158 -3.49 17.20 -2.66
N GLU A 159 -3.83 18.48 -2.77
CA GLU A 159 -3.04 19.58 -2.18
C GLU A 159 -3.16 19.62 -0.64
N ASN A 160 -4.10 18.88 -0.06
CA ASN A 160 -4.28 18.75 1.39
C ASN A 160 -3.56 17.51 1.96
N VAL A 161 -2.86 16.74 1.13
CA VAL A 161 -2.06 15.59 1.58
C VAL A 161 -0.64 16.06 1.88
N PHE A 162 -0.12 15.71 3.06
CA PHE A 162 1.25 16.00 3.47
C PHE A 162 2.04 14.71 3.67
N PHE A 163 3.15 14.56 2.96
CA PHE A 163 3.98 13.37 3.02
C PHE A 163 5.15 13.50 4.00
N HIS A 164 5.32 12.49 4.84
CA HIS A 164 6.46 12.31 5.72
C HIS A 164 7.32 11.18 5.18
N PHE A 165 8.47 11.50 4.62
CA PHE A 165 9.38 10.50 4.09
C PHE A 165 10.43 10.13 5.13
N LEU A 166 10.46 8.87 5.56
CA LEU A 166 11.53 8.35 6.41
C LEU A 166 12.65 7.85 5.50
N VAL A 167 13.83 8.45 5.58
CA VAL A 167 14.94 8.20 4.65
C VAL A 167 16.19 7.76 5.39
N SER A 168 16.95 6.84 4.82
CA SER A 168 18.31 6.53 5.30
C SER A 168 19.39 7.34 4.57
N ASP A 169 19.03 8.03 3.50
CA ASP A 169 19.90 8.85 2.65
C ASP A 169 19.15 10.14 2.30
N THR A 170 19.78 11.30 2.53
CA THR A 170 19.17 12.62 2.32
C THR A 170 19.04 13.00 0.85
N ASP A 171 19.81 12.37 -0.04
CA ASP A 171 19.87 12.74 -1.45
C ASP A 171 18.56 12.42 -2.21
N LEU A 172 17.68 11.62 -1.60
CA LEU A 172 16.36 11.26 -2.13
C LEU A 172 15.37 12.44 -2.17
N GLU A 173 15.56 13.48 -1.35
CA GLU A 173 14.66 14.63 -1.33
C GLU A 173 14.62 15.37 -2.68
N THR A 174 15.79 15.60 -3.29
CA THR A 174 15.90 16.29 -4.59
C THR A 174 15.17 15.52 -5.69
N LEU A 175 15.25 14.18 -5.67
CA LEU A 175 14.58 13.32 -6.62
C LEU A 175 13.05 13.37 -6.47
N VAL A 176 12.54 13.36 -5.24
CA VAL A 176 11.10 13.52 -4.99
C VAL A 176 10.63 14.91 -5.43
N ARG A 177 11.39 15.96 -5.11
CA ARG A 177 11.05 17.35 -5.49
C ARG A 177 11.03 17.53 -7.01
N SER A 178 11.95 16.92 -7.75
CA SER A 178 11.97 16.99 -9.22
C SER A 178 10.83 16.19 -9.86
N THR A 179 10.44 15.06 -9.26
CA THR A 179 9.32 14.22 -9.71
C THR A 179 7.97 14.86 -9.40
N PHE A 180 7.80 15.44 -8.21
CA PHE A 180 6.55 16.06 -7.73
C PHE A 180 6.79 17.47 -7.17
N PRO A 181 6.86 18.51 -8.03
CA PRO A 181 7.23 19.86 -7.57
C PRO A 181 6.25 20.52 -6.61
N GLN A 182 4.95 20.21 -6.73
CA GLN A 182 3.88 20.76 -5.89
C GLN A 182 3.62 19.93 -4.62
N LEU A 183 4.37 18.84 -4.42
CA LEU A 183 4.16 17.96 -3.28
C LEU A 183 4.54 18.66 -1.97
N LYS A 184 3.58 18.68 -1.04
CA LYS A 184 3.85 19.06 0.35
C LYS A 184 4.46 17.87 1.06
N PHE A 185 5.74 17.95 1.39
CA PHE A 185 6.42 16.88 2.11
C PHE A 185 7.57 17.38 2.96
N LYS A 186 8.01 16.52 3.88
CA LYS A 186 9.27 16.65 4.61
C LYS A 186 9.97 15.29 4.69
N ALA A 187 11.28 15.28 4.48
CA ALA A 187 12.12 14.10 4.70
C ALA A 187 12.68 14.12 6.13
N TYR A 188 12.72 12.95 6.76
CA TYR A 188 13.21 12.70 8.10
C TYR A 188 14.31 11.65 8.01
N TYR A 189 15.53 12.06 8.32
CA TYR A 189 16.64 11.13 8.39
C TYR A 189 16.42 10.15 9.55
N PHE A 190 16.37 8.86 9.23
CA PHE A 190 16.29 7.78 10.20
C PHE A 190 17.69 7.20 10.38
N ASP A 191 18.34 7.53 11.49
CA ASP A 191 19.65 6.99 11.84
C ASP A 191 19.54 5.46 12.06
N PRO A 192 20.16 4.64 11.19
CA PRO A 192 20.10 3.19 11.33
C PRO A 192 20.69 2.67 12.65
N ALA A 193 21.60 3.43 13.28
CA ALA A 193 22.25 3.03 14.53
C ALA A 193 21.26 2.88 15.69
N ILE A 194 20.15 3.61 15.67
CA ILE A 194 19.09 3.56 16.70
C ILE A 194 18.56 2.13 16.86
N VAL A 195 18.39 1.42 15.74
CA VAL A 195 17.73 0.11 15.73
C VAL A 195 18.67 -1.05 15.41
N ARG A 196 19.85 -0.79 14.82
CA ARG A 196 20.80 -1.84 14.38
C ARG A 196 21.11 -2.85 15.49
N ASN A 197 21.27 -2.38 16.73
CA ASN A 197 21.56 -3.23 17.88
C ASN A 197 20.33 -3.99 18.42
N LEU A 198 19.12 -3.69 17.95
CA LEU A 198 17.87 -4.33 18.32
C LEU A 198 17.39 -5.34 17.26
N ILE A 199 17.89 -5.24 16.04
CA ILE A 199 17.54 -6.16 14.95
C ILE A 199 18.17 -7.52 15.22
N SER A 200 17.34 -8.54 15.12
CA SER A 200 17.73 -9.95 15.18
C SER A 200 17.75 -10.55 13.80
N SER A 201 18.61 -11.56 13.59
CA SER A 201 18.62 -12.27 12.32
C SER A 201 17.24 -12.85 12.01
N SER A 202 16.76 -12.62 10.80
CA SER A 202 15.42 -12.97 10.33
C SER A 202 15.50 -14.06 9.27
N VAL A 203 14.36 -14.66 8.91
CA VAL A 203 14.29 -15.62 7.77
C VAL A 203 14.75 -15.02 6.44
N ARG A 204 14.82 -13.68 6.33
CA ARG A 204 15.33 -12.96 5.15
C ARG A 204 16.21 -11.80 5.60
N GLN A 205 17.41 -11.69 5.01
CA GLN A 205 18.30 -10.56 5.27
C GLN A 205 17.68 -9.21 4.89
N ALA A 206 16.82 -9.16 3.85
CA ALA A 206 16.09 -7.94 3.49
C ALA A 206 15.17 -7.43 4.61
N LEU A 207 14.72 -8.30 5.52
CA LEU A 207 13.90 -7.91 6.69
C LEU A 207 14.74 -7.30 7.83
N GLU A 208 16.06 -7.38 7.73
CA GLU A 208 17.02 -6.82 8.68
C GLU A 208 17.43 -5.40 8.30
N GLN A 209 16.93 -4.86 7.18
CA GLN A 209 17.18 -3.47 6.80
C GLN A 209 16.60 -2.52 7.85
N PRO A 210 17.42 -1.63 8.46
CA PRO A 210 16.98 -0.73 9.52
C PRO A 210 15.75 0.11 9.17
N LEU A 211 15.62 0.53 7.92
CA LEU A 211 14.49 1.36 7.48
C LEU A 211 13.12 0.64 7.62
N ASN A 212 13.09 -0.70 7.59
CA ASN A 212 11.88 -1.50 7.86
C ASN A 212 11.32 -1.32 9.29
N TYR A 213 12.14 -0.77 10.20
CA TYR A 213 11.80 -0.50 11.59
C TYR A 213 11.55 0.99 11.85
N ALA A 214 11.77 1.87 10.87
CA ALA A 214 11.60 3.31 11.03
C ALA A 214 10.18 3.69 11.48
N ARG A 215 9.17 2.91 11.07
CA ARG A 215 7.78 3.08 11.51
C ARG A 215 7.57 2.96 13.02
N ASN A 216 8.47 2.28 13.74
CA ASN A 216 8.44 2.20 15.21
C ASN A 216 8.63 3.57 15.87
N TYR A 217 9.28 4.48 15.15
CA TYR A 217 9.78 5.77 15.64
C TYR A 217 8.99 6.96 15.09
N LEU A 218 7.88 6.75 14.36
CA LEU A 218 7.07 7.83 13.80
C LEU A 218 6.67 8.89 14.84
N ALA A 219 6.29 8.44 16.03
CA ALA A 219 5.92 9.35 17.12
C ALA A 219 7.07 10.22 17.62
N ASP A 220 8.31 9.72 17.52
CA ASP A 220 9.51 10.40 18.00
C ASP A 220 10.13 11.29 16.89
N LEU A 221 9.97 10.89 15.62
CA LEU A 221 10.50 11.60 14.45
C LEU A 221 9.62 12.75 13.98
N LEU A 222 8.30 12.57 13.98
CA LEU A 222 7.36 13.58 13.47
C LEU A 222 7.11 14.68 14.51
N GLU A 223 6.84 15.90 14.04
CA GLU A 223 6.65 17.06 14.91
C GLU A 223 5.56 16.79 15.97
N PRO A 224 5.71 17.32 17.20
CA PRO A 224 4.72 17.14 18.26
C PRO A 224 3.29 17.58 17.88
N CYS A 225 3.18 18.56 16.97
CA CYS A 225 1.91 19.04 16.44
C CYS A 225 1.20 18.03 15.52
N VAL A 226 1.93 17.08 14.92
CA VAL A 226 1.35 16.01 14.10
C VAL A 226 0.75 14.97 15.03
N ARG A 227 -0.58 14.95 15.09
CA ARG A 227 -1.35 14.15 16.06
C ARG A 227 -1.81 12.80 15.52
N ARG A 228 -1.92 12.68 14.20
CA ARG A 228 -2.37 11.48 13.49
C ARG A 228 -1.57 11.32 12.21
N VAL A 229 -1.33 10.08 11.79
CA VAL A 229 -0.66 9.77 10.52
C VAL A 229 -1.21 8.46 9.94
N ILE A 230 -1.29 8.36 8.61
CA ILE A 230 -1.44 7.09 7.90
C ILE A 230 -0.04 6.60 7.55
N TYR A 231 0.36 5.44 8.02
CA TYR A 231 1.58 4.79 7.57
C TYR A 231 1.26 3.83 6.42
N LEU A 232 2.05 3.91 5.34
CA LEU A 232 1.95 3.11 4.14
C LEU A 232 3.33 2.52 3.78
N ASP A 233 3.38 1.21 3.49
CA ASP A 233 4.58 0.58 2.91
C ASP A 233 4.81 1.07 1.47
N SER A 234 6.04 0.93 0.97
CA SER A 234 6.47 1.47 -0.32
C SER A 234 5.98 0.69 -1.55
N ASP A 235 5.35 -0.47 -1.39
CA ASP A 235 4.99 -1.41 -2.45
C ASP A 235 3.47 -1.57 -2.62
N LEU A 236 2.77 -0.44 -2.64
CA LEU A 236 1.32 -0.37 -2.80
C LEU A 236 0.88 0.72 -3.78
N VAL A 237 -0.37 0.62 -4.23
CA VAL A 237 -1.08 1.73 -4.88
C VAL A 237 -2.45 1.92 -4.27
N VAL A 238 -2.87 3.18 -4.17
CA VAL A 238 -4.18 3.58 -3.67
C VAL A 238 -5.06 3.91 -4.87
N VAL A 239 -6.30 3.38 -4.87
CA VAL A 239 -7.29 3.53 -5.96
C VAL A 239 -8.61 4.12 -5.46
N ASP A 240 -8.56 4.83 -4.34
CA ASP A 240 -9.68 5.51 -3.70
C ASP A 240 -9.18 6.76 -2.95
N ASP A 241 -10.08 7.62 -2.50
CA ASP A 241 -9.73 8.85 -1.80
C ASP A 241 -9.12 8.56 -0.42
N ILE A 242 -7.84 8.90 -0.23
CA ILE A 242 -7.09 8.65 1.01
C ILE A 242 -7.73 9.31 2.24
N ALA A 243 -8.51 10.39 2.04
CA ALA A 243 -9.25 11.05 3.12
C ALA A 243 -10.26 10.11 3.80
N LYS A 244 -10.78 9.10 3.08
CA LYS A 244 -11.66 8.08 3.65
C LYS A 244 -10.90 7.22 4.67
N LEU A 245 -9.69 6.77 4.35
CA LEU A 245 -8.84 6.06 5.30
C LEU A 245 -8.46 6.94 6.50
N TRP A 246 -8.10 8.20 6.24
CA TRP A 246 -7.79 9.21 7.29
C TRP A 246 -8.93 9.39 8.30
N SER A 247 -10.18 9.35 7.81
CA SER A 247 -11.39 9.55 8.61
C SER A 247 -11.76 8.39 9.53
N THR A 248 -11.03 7.26 9.44
CA THR A 248 -11.26 6.08 10.28
C THR A 248 -11.35 6.45 11.76
N ASN A 249 -12.41 6.00 12.42
CA ASN A 249 -12.58 6.18 13.86
C ASN A 249 -11.76 5.14 14.62
N LEU A 250 -10.70 5.58 15.31
CA LEU A 250 -9.87 4.72 16.16
C LEU A 250 -10.49 4.42 17.53
N GLY A 251 -11.54 5.16 17.93
CA GLY A 251 -12.14 5.05 19.26
C GLY A 251 -11.10 5.17 20.37
N SER A 252 -11.07 4.19 21.28
CA SER A 252 -10.07 4.12 22.36
C SER A 252 -8.71 3.58 21.90
N ARG A 253 -8.61 2.98 20.72
CA ARG A 253 -7.37 2.36 20.21
C ARG A 253 -6.35 3.40 19.75
N THR A 254 -5.09 2.98 19.71
CA THR A 254 -3.96 3.81 19.24
C THR A 254 -3.73 3.64 17.74
N ILE A 255 -3.96 2.44 17.22
CA ILE A 255 -3.81 2.15 15.79
C ILE A 255 -5.09 1.53 15.23
N GLY A 256 -5.31 1.72 13.94
CA GLY A 256 -6.29 0.99 13.14
C GLY A 256 -5.61 0.35 11.95
N ALA A 257 -6.02 -0.87 11.61
CA ALA A 257 -5.52 -1.63 10.47
C ALA A 257 -6.54 -2.71 10.06
N PRO A 258 -6.50 -3.20 8.81
CA PRO A 258 -7.27 -4.37 8.41
C PRO A 258 -6.82 -5.64 9.14
N GLU A 259 -7.73 -6.27 9.90
CA GLU A 259 -7.47 -7.49 10.66
C GLU A 259 -7.92 -8.75 9.90
N TYR A 260 -7.05 -9.74 9.81
CA TYR A 260 -7.26 -11.02 9.12
C TYR A 260 -7.30 -12.16 10.14
N CYS A 261 -8.38 -12.22 10.92
CA CYS A 261 -8.55 -13.20 12.01
C CYS A 261 -8.63 -14.67 11.54
N HIS A 262 -8.81 -14.92 10.23
CA HIS A 262 -8.77 -16.27 9.67
C HIS A 262 -7.34 -16.82 9.52
N ALA A 263 -6.32 -15.96 9.59
CA ALA A 263 -4.93 -16.40 9.55
C ALA A 263 -4.57 -17.13 10.85
N ASN A 264 -3.78 -18.20 10.74
CA ASN A 264 -3.28 -18.90 11.91
C ASN A 264 -2.25 -18.03 12.67
N PHE A 265 -2.71 -17.36 13.73
CA PHE A 265 -1.89 -16.42 14.51
C PHE A 265 -0.69 -17.10 15.18
N THR A 266 -0.77 -18.39 15.49
CA THR A 266 0.32 -19.17 16.10
C THR A 266 1.58 -19.17 15.23
N LYS A 267 1.44 -19.03 13.90
CA LYS A 267 2.55 -19.06 12.93
C LYS A 267 3.49 -17.85 12.98
N TYR A 268 3.13 -16.77 13.69
CA TYR A 268 3.96 -15.58 13.80
C TYR A 268 5.00 -15.65 14.93
N PHE A 269 4.94 -16.68 15.77
CA PHE A 269 5.83 -16.90 16.90
C PHE A 269 6.33 -18.35 16.95
N THR A 270 7.46 -18.58 17.63
CA THR A 270 8.06 -19.92 17.76
C THR A 270 7.30 -20.78 18.77
N SER A 271 7.53 -22.09 18.75
CA SER A 271 7.00 -22.99 19.78
C SER A 271 7.46 -22.59 21.19
N GLY A 272 8.71 -22.14 21.33
CA GLY A 272 9.28 -21.63 22.59
C GLY A 272 8.57 -20.40 23.13
N PHE A 273 8.05 -19.52 22.26
CA PHE A 273 7.19 -18.41 22.70
C PHE A 273 5.89 -18.92 23.33
N TRP A 274 5.24 -19.90 22.68
CA TRP A 274 3.94 -20.41 23.11
C TRP A 274 4.03 -21.30 24.37
N SER A 275 5.14 -22.01 24.57
CA SER A 275 5.34 -22.85 25.76
C SER A 275 5.71 -22.07 27.02
N ALA A 276 6.16 -20.81 26.90
CA ALA A 276 6.57 -19.99 28.02
C ALA A 276 5.52 -18.92 28.37
N GLU A 277 4.80 -19.10 29.48
CA GLU A 277 3.72 -18.19 29.93
C GLU A 277 4.19 -16.74 30.09
N ARG A 278 5.47 -16.53 30.43
CA ARG A 278 6.08 -15.19 30.50
C ARG A 278 5.99 -14.40 29.18
N PHE A 279 5.86 -15.09 28.05
CA PHE A 279 5.72 -14.49 26.73
C PHE A 279 4.27 -14.55 26.23
N SER A 280 3.70 -15.76 26.13
CA SER A 280 2.34 -15.97 25.61
C SER A 280 1.26 -15.26 26.44
N GLY A 281 1.50 -15.10 27.75
CA GLY A 281 0.65 -14.34 28.67
C GLY A 281 0.41 -12.88 28.26
N THR A 282 1.23 -12.29 27.37
CA THR A 282 0.99 -10.95 26.79
C THR A 282 -0.39 -10.83 26.12
N PHE A 283 -0.91 -11.94 25.59
CA PHE A 283 -2.19 -12.02 24.91
C PHE A 283 -3.36 -12.36 25.83
N LYS A 284 -3.12 -12.59 27.13
CA LYS A 284 -4.18 -12.89 28.10
C LYS A 284 -5.27 -11.80 28.10
N GLY A 285 -6.53 -12.23 27.98
CA GLY A 285 -7.69 -11.32 27.88
C GLY A 285 -7.81 -10.57 26.56
N ARG A 286 -7.04 -10.94 25.53
CA ARG A 286 -7.16 -10.39 24.17
C ARG A 286 -7.67 -11.48 23.22
N LYS A 287 -8.26 -11.04 22.11
CA LYS A 287 -8.53 -11.90 20.93
C LYS A 287 -7.56 -11.48 19.83
N PRO A 288 -6.31 -11.98 19.84
CA PRO A 288 -5.30 -11.52 18.89
C PRO A 288 -5.64 -11.98 17.48
N CYS A 289 -5.62 -11.04 16.53
CA CYS A 289 -5.70 -11.31 15.10
C CYS A 289 -4.44 -10.81 14.40
N TYR A 290 -4.10 -11.46 13.29
CA TYR A 290 -3.08 -10.94 12.39
C TYR A 290 -3.59 -9.65 11.74
N PHE A 291 -2.73 -8.64 11.65
CA PHE A 291 -2.91 -7.51 10.76
C PHE A 291 -1.57 -7.24 10.07
N ASN A 292 -1.64 -6.79 8.82
CA ASN A 292 -0.46 -6.36 8.09
C ASN A 292 -0.08 -4.94 8.55
N THR A 293 1.21 -4.70 8.81
CA THR A 293 1.74 -3.41 9.32
C THR A 293 2.04 -2.39 8.22
N GLY A 294 1.81 -2.74 6.95
CA GLY A 294 2.06 -1.85 5.82
C GLY A 294 0.93 -0.89 5.50
N VAL A 295 -0.20 -0.99 6.21
CA VAL A 295 -1.27 0.02 6.17
C VAL A 295 -1.81 0.21 7.58
N MET A 296 -1.55 1.37 8.17
CA MET A 296 -2.03 1.70 9.52
C MET A 296 -2.47 3.16 9.63
N VAL A 297 -3.54 3.41 10.38
CA VAL A 297 -3.88 4.76 10.87
C VAL A 297 -3.45 4.85 12.33
N ILE A 298 -2.63 5.84 12.68
CA ILE A 298 -1.95 5.91 13.98
C ILE A 298 -2.32 7.22 14.69
N ASP A 299 -2.79 7.12 15.93
CA ASP A 299 -2.91 8.23 16.88
C ASP A 299 -1.55 8.46 17.58
N LEU A 300 -0.80 9.45 17.10
CA LEU A 300 0.53 9.77 17.61
C LEU A 300 0.48 10.39 19.01
N VAL A 301 -0.63 11.03 19.40
CA VAL A 301 -0.80 11.58 20.75
C VAL A 301 -0.86 10.45 21.77
N LYS A 302 -1.74 9.46 21.54
CA LYS A 302 -1.79 8.26 22.37
C LYS A 302 -0.48 7.48 22.29
N TRP A 303 0.16 7.45 21.12
CA TRP A 303 1.41 6.73 20.97
C TRP A 303 2.52 7.27 21.87
N ARG A 304 2.75 8.58 21.82
CA ARG A 304 3.71 9.29 22.67
C ARG A 304 3.37 9.12 24.15
N ARG A 305 2.10 9.35 24.53
CA ARG A 305 1.64 9.27 25.92
C ARG A 305 1.85 7.88 26.54
N VAL A 306 1.60 6.81 25.78
CA VAL A 306 1.73 5.43 26.29
C VAL A 306 3.17 4.91 26.15
N GLY A 307 4.00 5.55 25.31
CA GLY A 307 5.38 5.15 25.06
C GLY A 307 5.50 3.85 24.27
N TYR A 308 4.72 3.67 23.19
CA TYR A 308 4.75 2.40 22.44
C TYR A 308 6.08 2.12 21.76
N THR A 309 6.85 3.14 21.37
CA THR A 309 8.21 2.94 20.84
C THR A 309 9.03 2.06 21.78
N LYS A 310 9.11 2.42 23.06
CA LYS A 310 9.85 1.66 24.09
C LYS A 310 9.28 0.27 24.34
N ARG A 311 7.95 0.09 24.20
CA ARG A 311 7.32 -1.24 24.32
C ARG A 311 7.69 -2.16 23.16
N ILE A 312 7.80 -1.60 21.95
CA ILE A 312 8.24 -2.32 20.76
C ILE A 312 9.72 -2.70 20.92
N GLU A 313 10.59 -1.75 21.29
CA GLU A 313 12.01 -1.99 21.51
C GLU A 313 12.24 -3.12 22.52
N ARG A 314 11.51 -3.13 23.65
CA ARG A 314 11.60 -4.20 24.64
C ARG A 314 11.32 -5.59 24.07
N TRP A 315 10.37 -5.73 23.16
CA TRP A 315 10.11 -7.01 22.50
C TRP A 315 11.21 -7.39 21.50
N MET A 316 11.84 -6.39 20.86
CA MET A 316 12.99 -6.61 19.99
C MET A 316 14.23 -7.05 20.80
N GLU A 317 14.42 -6.52 22.01
CA GLU A 317 15.47 -6.96 22.95
C GLU A 317 15.25 -8.42 23.38
N ILE A 318 14.02 -8.77 23.79
CA ILE A 318 13.65 -10.16 24.15
C ILE A 318 13.89 -11.10 22.96
N GLN A 319 13.59 -10.67 21.74
CA GLN A 319 13.85 -11.47 20.55
C GLN A 319 15.34 -11.81 20.39
N LYS A 320 16.26 -10.91 20.74
CA LYS A 320 17.71 -11.17 20.63
C LYS A 320 18.18 -12.29 21.54
N THR A 321 17.58 -12.41 22.73
CA THR A 321 17.97 -13.41 23.73
C THR A 321 17.20 -14.72 23.56
N ASP A 322 15.89 -14.65 23.34
CA ASP A 322 14.98 -15.80 23.45
C ASP A 322 14.50 -16.33 22.09
N ARG A 323 14.71 -15.60 20.99
CA ARG A 323 14.34 -16.01 19.61
C ARG A 323 12.87 -16.47 19.52
N ILE A 324 11.97 -15.62 20.00
CA ILE A 324 10.52 -15.87 20.10
C ILE A 324 9.75 -15.77 18.78
N TYR A 325 10.36 -15.28 17.71
CA TYR A 325 9.81 -15.27 16.35
C TYR A 325 10.92 -15.34 15.28
N GLU A 326 10.53 -15.55 14.02
CA GLU A 326 11.45 -15.72 12.89
C GLU A 326 11.30 -14.63 11.81
N LEU A 327 10.28 -13.77 11.94
CA LEU A 327 9.96 -12.70 11.00
C LEU A 327 10.66 -11.38 11.39
N GLY A 328 10.64 -10.39 10.49
CA GLY A 328 11.27 -9.08 10.69
C GLY A 328 10.51 -8.15 11.63
N SER A 329 10.18 -6.94 11.16
CA SER A 329 9.56 -5.88 11.98
C SER A 329 8.06 -6.07 12.31
N LEU A 330 7.43 -7.17 11.90
CA LEU A 330 6.00 -7.43 12.12
C LEU A 330 5.68 -7.96 13.55
N PRO A 331 6.32 -9.02 14.07
CA PRO A 331 5.92 -9.61 15.35
C PRO A 331 5.94 -8.64 16.55
N PRO A 332 6.88 -7.70 16.69
CA PRO A 332 6.80 -6.68 17.75
C PRO A 332 5.50 -5.88 17.74
N PHE A 333 4.97 -5.54 16.57
CA PHE A 333 3.65 -4.89 16.46
C PHE A 333 2.53 -5.82 16.89
N LEU A 334 2.57 -7.10 16.50
CA LEU A 334 1.55 -8.06 16.92
C LEU A 334 1.55 -8.23 18.44
N LEU A 335 2.72 -8.34 19.08
CA LEU A 335 2.87 -8.43 20.54
C LEU A 335 2.27 -7.23 21.27
N VAL A 336 2.43 -6.04 20.71
CA VAL A 336 1.94 -4.80 21.33
C VAL A 336 0.44 -4.59 21.07
N PHE A 337 -0.02 -4.80 19.83
CA PHE A 337 -1.32 -4.30 19.37
C PHE A 337 -2.36 -5.37 19.03
N ALA A 338 -2.01 -6.64 18.79
CA ALA A 338 -3.01 -7.65 18.38
C ALA A 338 -4.14 -7.79 19.43
N GLY A 339 -5.38 -7.77 18.95
CA GLY A 339 -6.60 -7.72 19.78
C GLY A 339 -6.89 -6.35 20.41
N ARG A 340 -6.13 -5.31 20.02
CA ARG A 340 -6.29 -3.91 20.45
C ARG A 340 -6.17 -2.92 19.28
N VAL A 341 -6.49 -3.37 18.07
CA VAL A 341 -6.52 -2.57 16.84
C VAL A 341 -7.95 -2.07 16.62
N ALA A 342 -8.10 -0.87 16.05
CA ALA A 342 -9.39 -0.42 15.54
C ALA A 342 -9.65 -1.05 14.16
N PRO A 343 -10.83 -1.64 13.93
CA PRO A 343 -11.08 -2.34 12.68
C PRO A 343 -11.09 -1.37 11.49
N ILE A 344 -10.37 -1.73 10.44
CA ILE A 344 -10.44 -1.09 9.13
C ILE A 344 -10.90 -2.12 8.11
N GLU A 345 -11.74 -1.70 7.16
CA GLU A 345 -12.23 -2.57 6.08
C GLU A 345 -11.06 -3.14 5.25
N HIS A 346 -11.17 -4.42 4.85
CA HIS A 346 -10.14 -5.11 4.05
C HIS A 346 -9.86 -4.48 2.69
N ARG A 347 -10.78 -3.65 2.18
CA ARG A 347 -10.57 -2.88 0.94
C ARG A 347 -9.33 -2.00 0.97
N TRP A 348 -8.90 -1.58 2.17
CA TRP A 348 -7.73 -0.75 2.40
C TRP A 348 -6.41 -1.52 2.44
N ASN A 349 -6.41 -2.84 2.27
CA ASN A 349 -5.16 -3.60 2.20
C ASN A 349 -5.32 -4.93 1.47
N GLN A 350 -5.49 -4.91 0.13
CA GLN A 350 -5.45 -6.11 -0.69
C GLN A 350 -4.01 -6.64 -0.78
N HIS A 351 -3.60 -7.35 0.27
CA HIS A 351 -2.21 -7.69 0.52
C HIS A 351 -1.83 -9.07 -0.03
N GLY A 352 -0.52 -9.31 -0.16
CA GLY A 352 0.02 -10.57 -0.66
C GLY A 352 0.13 -10.64 -2.18
N LEU A 353 -0.04 -9.52 -2.89
CA LEU A 353 0.10 -9.46 -4.35
C LEU A 353 1.56 -9.69 -4.80
N GLY A 354 2.50 -9.55 -3.86
CA GLY A 354 3.90 -9.92 -4.06
C GLY A 354 4.13 -11.42 -4.24
N GLY A 355 3.11 -12.27 -4.08
CA GLY A 355 3.14 -13.70 -4.39
C GLY A 355 4.10 -14.54 -3.54
N ASP A 356 4.11 -15.84 -3.79
CA ASP A 356 5.11 -16.78 -3.26
C ASP A 356 6.21 -17.01 -4.29
N ASN A 357 7.43 -16.58 -3.99
CA ASN A 357 8.58 -16.73 -4.88
C ASN A 357 9.04 -18.19 -5.04
N VAL A 358 8.61 -19.12 -4.17
CA VAL A 358 8.97 -20.56 -4.32
C VAL A 358 8.20 -21.21 -5.46
N ARG A 359 6.92 -20.82 -5.63
CA ARG A 359 6.04 -21.38 -6.65
C ARG A 359 5.80 -20.45 -7.83
N GLY A 360 6.34 -19.23 -7.77
CA GLY A 360 6.07 -18.19 -8.77
C GLY A 360 4.59 -17.84 -8.87
N SER A 361 3.81 -18.05 -7.80
CA SER A 361 2.35 -17.94 -7.86
C SER A 361 1.88 -16.51 -7.70
N CYS A 362 1.06 -16.07 -8.65
CA CYS A 362 0.33 -14.81 -8.57
C CYS A 362 -0.91 -15.01 -7.69
N ARG A 363 -1.10 -14.10 -6.72
CA ARG A 363 -2.28 -14.13 -5.84
C ARG A 363 -3.39 -13.24 -6.40
N GLY A 364 -4.64 -13.72 -6.32
CA GLY A 364 -5.82 -12.90 -6.60
C GLY A 364 -6.15 -11.92 -5.45
N LEU A 365 -7.14 -11.08 -5.69
CA LEU A 365 -7.68 -10.16 -4.68
C LEU A 365 -8.47 -10.92 -3.60
N HIS A 366 -8.52 -10.35 -2.40
CA HIS A 366 -9.52 -10.76 -1.40
C HIS A 366 -10.93 -10.36 -1.89
N PRO A 367 -11.98 -11.08 -1.46
CA PRO A 367 -13.36 -10.70 -1.79
C PRO A 367 -13.72 -9.30 -1.29
N GLY A 368 -14.53 -8.59 -2.07
CA GLY A 368 -15.08 -7.28 -1.69
C GLY A 368 -14.51 -6.12 -2.50
N PRO A 369 -14.85 -4.88 -2.12
CA PRO A 369 -14.37 -3.69 -2.81
C PRO A 369 -12.86 -3.50 -2.61
N VAL A 370 -12.24 -2.74 -3.50
CA VAL A 370 -10.80 -2.43 -3.48
C VAL A 370 -10.61 -0.93 -3.38
N SER A 371 -9.77 -0.50 -2.44
CA SER A 371 -9.30 0.89 -2.31
C SER A 371 -7.78 0.97 -2.27
N LEU A 372 -7.08 -0.13 -1.96
CA LEU A 372 -5.62 -0.20 -1.92
C LEU A 372 -5.15 -1.61 -2.29
N LEU A 373 -4.20 -1.67 -3.21
CA LEU A 373 -3.52 -2.88 -3.70
C LEU A 373 -2.09 -2.93 -3.13
N HIS A 374 -1.68 -4.03 -2.52
CA HIS A 374 -0.41 -4.11 -1.79
C HIS A 374 0.40 -5.35 -2.18
N TRP A 375 1.55 -5.11 -2.84
CA TRP A 375 2.53 -6.13 -3.24
C TRP A 375 3.42 -6.59 -2.08
N SER A 376 2.82 -6.72 -0.89
CA SER A 376 3.46 -7.29 0.28
C SER A 376 3.97 -8.68 -0.06
N GLY A 377 5.23 -8.96 0.19
CA GLY A 377 5.88 -10.19 -0.25
C GLY A 377 7.21 -9.89 -0.91
N SER A 378 7.68 -10.82 -1.73
CA SER A 378 9.02 -10.75 -2.32
C SER A 378 9.01 -10.39 -3.79
N GLY A 379 7.96 -10.72 -4.55
CA GLY A 379 7.80 -10.20 -5.91
C GLY A 379 7.32 -8.75 -5.90
N LYS A 380 7.94 -7.93 -6.73
CA LYS A 380 7.56 -6.53 -6.92
C LYS A 380 7.07 -6.30 -8.35
N PRO A 381 6.05 -5.45 -8.54
CA PRO A 381 5.44 -5.28 -9.84
C PRO A 381 6.43 -4.73 -10.86
N TRP A 382 7.29 -3.78 -10.47
CA TRP A 382 8.33 -3.23 -11.35
C TRP A 382 9.34 -4.29 -11.81
N ASP A 383 9.82 -5.15 -10.91
CA ASP A 383 10.76 -6.22 -11.28
C ASP A 383 10.14 -7.24 -12.23
N ARG A 384 8.86 -7.59 -12.00
CA ARG A 384 8.10 -8.54 -12.83
C ARG A 384 7.78 -7.96 -14.20
N LEU A 385 7.44 -6.67 -14.28
CA LEU A 385 7.21 -5.97 -15.53
C LEU A 385 8.49 -5.86 -16.35
N ASP A 386 9.60 -5.42 -15.74
CA ASP A 386 10.90 -5.29 -16.40
C ASP A 386 11.42 -6.64 -16.92
N SER A 387 11.22 -7.72 -16.16
CA SER A 387 11.59 -9.08 -16.56
C SER A 387 10.60 -9.74 -17.55
N ARG A 388 9.56 -9.02 -17.98
CA ARG A 388 8.49 -9.51 -18.87
C ARG A 388 7.79 -10.76 -18.35
N ARG A 389 7.68 -10.89 -17.03
CA ARG A 389 6.95 -11.95 -16.32
C ARG A 389 5.93 -11.37 -15.34
N PRO A 390 5.00 -10.51 -15.81
CA PRO A 390 4.01 -9.88 -14.93
C PRO A 390 3.01 -10.91 -14.40
N CYS A 391 2.63 -10.74 -13.13
CA CYS A 391 1.36 -11.24 -12.65
C CYS A 391 0.20 -10.40 -13.22
N PRO A 392 -1.01 -10.97 -13.37
CA PRO A 392 -2.15 -10.24 -13.95
C PRO A 392 -2.44 -8.89 -13.30
N LEU A 393 -2.26 -8.79 -11.97
CA LEU A 393 -2.52 -7.56 -11.22
C LEU A 393 -1.39 -6.53 -11.34
N ASP A 394 -0.17 -6.91 -11.77
CA ASP A 394 0.97 -5.97 -11.91
C ASP A 394 0.66 -4.88 -12.97
N ALA A 395 -0.21 -5.20 -13.95
CA ALA A 395 -0.71 -4.23 -14.92
C ALA A 395 -1.53 -3.10 -14.28
N LEU A 396 -2.10 -3.31 -13.09
CA LEU A 396 -2.79 -2.25 -12.33
C LEU A 396 -1.82 -1.29 -11.63
N TRP A 397 -0.56 -1.70 -11.42
CA TRP A 397 0.49 -0.86 -10.86
C TRP A 397 1.16 0.01 -11.93
N ALA A 398 1.36 -0.53 -13.13
CA ALA A 398 2.06 0.10 -14.25
C ALA A 398 1.66 1.57 -14.57
N PRO A 399 0.37 1.99 -14.52
CA PRO A 399 -0.01 3.37 -14.79
C PRO A 399 0.61 4.41 -13.85
N TYR A 400 0.99 4.00 -12.63
CA TYR A 400 1.57 4.89 -11.63
C TYR A 400 3.10 4.96 -11.71
N ASP A 401 3.72 4.11 -12.53
CA ASP A 401 5.17 4.09 -12.69
C ASP A 401 5.67 5.26 -13.52
N LEU A 402 6.32 6.20 -12.84
CA LEU A 402 6.94 7.36 -13.48
C LEU A 402 8.38 7.08 -13.94
N TYR A 403 8.92 5.89 -13.69
CA TYR A 403 10.29 5.56 -14.07
C TYR A 403 10.50 5.68 -15.59
N ARG A 404 11.63 6.27 -15.99
CA ARG A 404 12.08 6.35 -17.39
C ARG A 404 13.00 5.17 -17.66
N HIS A 405 12.57 4.28 -18.54
CA HIS A 405 13.48 3.30 -19.11
C HIS A 405 14.45 4.04 -20.04
N SER A 406 15.75 3.91 -19.78
CA SER A 406 16.78 4.29 -20.75
C SER A 406 16.57 3.43 -22.00
N HIS A 407 16.28 4.07 -23.13
CA HIS A 407 16.16 3.41 -24.43
C HIS A 407 17.51 2.95 -24.96
#